data_AF-A0A8C7LY40-F1
#
_entry.id   AF-A0A8C7LY40-F1
#
_cell.length_a   1.000
_cell.length_b   1.000
_cell.length_c   1.000
_cell.angle_alpha   90.00
_cell.angle_beta   90.00
_cell.angle_gamma   90.00
#
_symmetry.space_group_name_H-M   'P 1'
#
loop_
_entity.id
_entity.type
_entity.pdbx_description
1 polymer ?
#
loop_
_entity_poly.entity_id
_entity_poly.type
_entity_poly.pdbx_seq_one_letter_code
_entity_poly.pdbx_strand_id
1 'polypeptide(L)'
;ARGERGRGGRFGARGGGPVGKHLLKPAPDETAFSEALLKRNQDLGPTSVAQSSILSLVIKITNVIDNVIVSAGEIEEMRRVGSYKKGTMTTGHNVADLAVILKILPSVETETALATKVVETLRTQDPLEVLSMLLNETGFEISLADATVKILIATVPLNMRKLEPDVHIDMKLLQNSLAAVRHARLFEENASHSTPMHRSLCTLNVAFRRSLEMLALLRDLVVETSTWDGVTVKPSEKVYEKMPELELVVDDVDGDVEIEGMDAKEGMDSKRGHGR
;
A
#
# COMPACT_ATOMS: atom_id res chain seq x y z
N ALA A 1 -43.56 -36.85 -21.37
CA ALA A 1 -42.67 -35.74 -21.78
C ALA A 1 -42.18 -35.04 -20.53
N ARG A 2 -40.85 -34.91 -20.39
CA ARG A 2 -40.15 -34.27 -19.28
C ARG A 2 -40.60 -32.82 -19.10
N GLY A 3 -40.88 -32.43 -17.85
CA GLY A 3 -40.99 -31.03 -17.44
C GLY A 3 -39.97 -30.76 -16.33
N GLU A 4 -38.76 -30.39 -16.72
CA GLU A 4 -37.70 -29.94 -15.82
C GLU A 4 -38.09 -28.59 -15.21
N ARG A 5 -38.29 -28.55 -13.89
CA ARG A 5 -38.33 -27.29 -13.13
C ARG A 5 -36.96 -27.05 -12.51
N GLY A 6 -36.13 -26.32 -13.25
CA GLY A 6 -34.87 -25.78 -12.76
C GLY A 6 -35.11 -24.88 -11.55
N ARG A 7 -34.65 -25.30 -10.37
CA ARG A 7 -34.47 -24.41 -9.22
C ARG A 7 -33.18 -23.63 -9.45
N GLY A 8 -33.30 -22.43 -10.00
CA GLY A 8 -32.25 -21.44 -10.00
C GLY A 8 -31.90 -21.04 -8.57
N GLY A 9 -30.77 -21.54 -8.07
CA GLY A 9 -30.17 -21.11 -6.82
C GLY A 9 -29.67 -19.67 -6.95
N ARG A 10 -30.53 -18.72 -6.56
CA ARG A 10 -30.15 -17.31 -6.41
C ARG A 10 -29.30 -17.21 -5.14
N PHE A 11 -27.98 -17.33 -5.27
CA PHE A 11 -27.03 -16.96 -4.22
C PHE A 11 -27.15 -15.44 -3.99
N GLY A 12 -28.07 -15.06 -3.11
CA GLY A 12 -28.18 -13.69 -2.61
C GLY A 12 -26.93 -13.35 -1.82
N ALA A 13 -26.22 -12.33 -2.27
CA ALA A 13 -25.16 -11.67 -1.52
C ALA A 13 -25.66 -11.33 -0.12
N ARG A 14 -25.14 -12.03 0.90
CA ARG A 14 -25.35 -11.64 2.30
C ARG A 14 -24.52 -10.39 2.55
N GLY A 15 -25.14 -9.23 2.31
CA GLY A 15 -24.64 -7.95 2.82
C GLY A 15 -24.58 -8.01 4.35
N GLY A 16 -23.41 -7.75 4.92
CA GLY A 16 -23.20 -7.63 6.36
C GLY A 16 -23.86 -6.37 6.90
N GLY A 17 -25.18 -6.40 7.07
CA GLY A 17 -25.88 -5.43 7.91
C GLY A 17 -25.82 -5.85 9.38
N PRO A 18 -26.05 -4.92 10.33
CA PRO A 18 -26.16 -5.23 11.75
C PRO A 18 -27.50 -5.95 12.01
N VAL A 19 -27.62 -7.20 11.55
CA VAL A 19 -28.79 -8.01 11.78
C VAL A 19 -28.67 -8.60 13.18
N GLY A 20 -29.24 -7.93 14.19
CA GLY A 20 -29.45 -8.54 15.50
C GLY A 20 -29.31 -7.63 16.73
N LYS A 21 -28.98 -6.33 16.60
CA LYS A 21 -28.93 -5.41 17.75
C LYS A 21 -29.88 -4.25 17.55
N HIS A 22 -31.10 -4.38 18.08
CA HIS A 22 -31.99 -3.23 18.23
C HIS A 22 -31.43 -2.34 19.34
N LEU A 23 -31.11 -1.09 19.01
CA LEU A 23 -30.72 -0.09 19.98
C LEU A 23 -31.91 0.21 20.90
N LEU A 24 -31.75 -0.04 22.20
CA LEU A 24 -32.78 0.21 23.21
C LEU A 24 -33.02 1.72 23.48
N LYS A 25 -32.11 2.57 23.02
CA LYS A 25 -32.15 4.04 23.09
C LYS A 25 -31.63 4.62 21.77
N PRO A 26 -32.08 5.81 21.34
CA PRO A 26 -31.48 6.48 20.18
C PRO A 26 -29.97 6.65 20.40
N ALA A 27 -29.21 6.61 19.31
CA ALA A 27 -27.77 6.87 19.38
C ALA A 27 -27.51 8.23 20.04
N PRO A 28 -26.44 8.36 20.85
CA PRO A 28 -26.04 9.65 21.39
C PRO A 28 -25.87 10.69 20.28
N ASP A 29 -26.08 11.97 20.61
CA ASP A 29 -25.80 13.06 19.67
C ASP A 29 -24.28 13.18 19.47
N GLU A 30 -23.82 12.81 18.27
CA GLU A 30 -22.40 12.83 17.89
C GLU A 30 -22.04 14.11 17.10
N THR A 31 -22.89 15.15 17.10
CA THR A 31 -22.65 16.37 16.33
C THR A 31 -21.35 17.06 16.76
N ALA A 32 -21.13 17.26 18.06
CA ALA A 32 -19.90 17.87 18.57
C ALA A 32 -18.64 17.06 18.24
N PHE A 33 -18.75 15.73 18.26
CA PHE A 33 -17.64 14.84 17.87
C PHE A 33 -17.36 14.92 16.37
N SER A 34 -18.42 14.94 15.55
CA SER A 34 -18.32 15.07 14.09
C SER A 34 -17.70 16.41 13.68
N GLU A 35 -18.09 17.51 14.33
CA GLU A 35 -17.50 18.83 14.14
C GLU A 35 -16.03 18.88 14.57
N ALA A 36 -15.68 18.27 15.71
CA ALA A 36 -14.30 18.18 16.16
C ALA A 36 -13.42 17.39 15.18
N LEU A 37 -13.94 16.29 14.61
CA LEU A 37 -13.25 15.52 13.57
C LEU A 37 -13.05 16.34 12.29
N LEU A 38 -14.08 17.08 11.85
CA LEU A 38 -13.98 17.94 10.67
C LEU A 38 -12.95 19.06 10.86
N LYS A 39 -12.98 19.72 12.02
CA LYS A 39 -12.02 20.76 12.38
C LYS A 39 -10.60 20.20 12.41
N ARG A 40 -10.39 19.06 13.06
CA ARG A 40 -9.07 18.41 13.13
C ARG A 40 -8.56 18.00 11.75
N ASN A 41 -9.45 17.55 10.87
CA ASN A 41 -9.09 17.23 9.49
C ASN A 41 -8.70 18.49 8.69
N GLN A 42 -9.37 19.62 8.91
CA GLN A 42 -8.98 20.90 8.29
C GLN A 42 -7.60 21.38 8.79
N ASP A 43 -7.34 21.27 10.09
CA ASP A 43 -6.04 21.65 10.68
C ASP A 43 -4.88 20.80 10.16
N LEU A 44 -5.14 19.51 9.88
CA LEU A 44 -4.13 18.56 9.39
C LEU A 44 -4.03 18.54 7.85
N GLY A 45 -5.03 19.07 7.14
CA GLY A 45 -5.07 19.08 5.68
C GLY A 45 -4.10 20.09 5.07
N PRO A 46 -3.49 19.80 3.90
CA PRO A 46 -2.46 20.64 3.33
C PRO A 46 -3.00 22.05 3.00
N THR A 47 -2.19 23.07 3.24
CA THR A 47 -2.56 24.47 2.95
C THR A 47 -2.75 24.68 1.44
N SER A 48 -3.59 25.65 1.04
CA SER A 48 -3.86 25.93 -0.38
C SER A 48 -2.58 26.25 -1.18
N VAL A 49 -1.63 26.95 -0.56
CA VAL A 49 -0.32 27.24 -1.16
C VAL A 49 0.47 25.96 -1.41
N ALA A 50 0.60 25.10 -0.40
CA ALA A 50 1.32 23.83 -0.53
C ALA A 50 0.68 22.92 -1.59
N GLN A 51 -0.66 22.86 -1.63
CA GLN A 51 -1.42 22.13 -2.65
C GLN A 51 -1.13 22.65 -4.07
N SER A 52 -1.06 23.97 -4.25
CA SER A 52 -0.75 24.55 -5.56
C SER A 52 0.69 24.28 -6.00
N SER A 53 1.66 24.41 -5.09
CA SER A 53 3.07 24.13 -5.37
C SER A 53 3.31 22.68 -5.79
N ILE A 54 2.74 21.71 -5.06
CA ILE A 54 2.89 20.28 -5.41
C ILE A 54 2.15 19.92 -6.70
N LEU A 55 0.97 20.49 -6.93
CA LEU A 55 0.21 20.27 -8.15
C LEU A 55 1.00 20.76 -9.37
N SER A 56 1.58 21.96 -9.29
CA SER A 56 2.42 22.52 -10.34
C SER A 56 3.61 21.61 -10.65
N LEU A 57 4.36 21.20 -9.61
CA LEU A 57 5.51 20.33 -9.78
C LEU A 57 5.14 18.95 -10.38
N VAL A 58 4.05 18.33 -9.90
CA VAL A 58 3.57 17.05 -10.42
C VAL A 58 3.14 17.17 -11.89
N ILE A 59 2.48 18.26 -12.27
CA ILE A 59 2.08 18.48 -13.68
C ILE A 59 3.32 18.64 -14.57
N LYS A 60 4.31 19.45 -14.16
CA LYS A 60 5.56 19.62 -14.91
C LYS A 60 6.26 18.27 -15.13
N ILE A 61 6.44 17.50 -14.05
CA ILE A 61 7.08 16.17 -14.12
C ILE A 61 6.26 15.18 -14.95
N THR A 62 4.93 15.18 -14.80
CA THR A 62 4.02 14.34 -15.60
C THR A 62 4.22 14.60 -17.08
N ASN A 63 4.20 15.87 -17.51
CA ASN A 63 4.36 16.24 -18.91
C ASN A 63 5.72 15.82 -19.47
N VAL A 64 6.80 15.95 -18.67
CA VAL A 64 8.13 15.49 -19.07
C VAL A 64 8.15 13.98 -19.25
N ILE A 65 7.62 13.21 -18.29
CA ILE A 65 7.59 11.75 -18.37
C ILE A 65 6.71 11.27 -19.52
N ASP A 66 5.57 11.92 -19.78
CA ASP A 66 4.69 11.59 -20.92
C ASP A 66 5.42 11.79 -22.26
N ASN A 67 6.23 12.84 -22.40
CA ASN A 67 7.08 13.03 -23.56
C ASN A 67 8.19 11.96 -23.67
N VAL A 68 8.73 11.50 -22.53
CA VAL A 68 9.71 10.39 -22.51
C VAL A 68 9.06 9.07 -22.91
N ILE A 69 7.82 8.79 -22.48
CA ILE A 69 7.05 7.61 -22.86
C ILE A 69 6.89 7.55 -24.38
N VAL A 70 6.53 8.68 -25.00
CA VAL A 70 6.34 8.77 -26.46
C VAL A 70 7.66 8.67 -27.23
N SER A 71 8.76 9.21 -26.69
CA SER A 71 10.05 9.27 -27.41
C SER A 71 10.92 8.03 -27.27
N ALA A 72 10.97 7.38 -26.09
CA ALA A 72 11.90 6.28 -25.82
C ALA A 72 11.25 4.89 -25.95
N GLY A 73 9.93 4.75 -25.80
CA GLY A 73 9.21 3.48 -25.91
C GLY A 73 9.52 2.43 -24.82
N GLU A 74 10.56 2.65 -24.00
CA GLU A 74 11.05 1.82 -22.90
C GLU A 74 10.15 1.88 -21.65
N ILE A 75 9.42 2.97 -21.48
CA ILE A 75 8.44 3.15 -20.40
C ILE A 75 7.08 2.62 -20.88
N GLU A 76 6.43 1.81 -20.04
CA GLU A 76 5.09 1.29 -20.29
C GLU A 76 4.03 2.32 -19.94
N GLU A 77 4.03 2.78 -18.69
CA GLU A 77 3.06 3.75 -18.20
C GLU A 77 3.60 4.49 -16.97
N MET A 78 3.03 5.66 -16.70
CA MET A 78 3.22 6.38 -15.44
C MET A 78 1.87 6.44 -14.69
N ARG A 79 1.90 6.21 -13.38
CA ARG A 79 0.74 6.26 -12.49
C ARG A 79 1.00 7.19 -11.32
N ARG A 80 0.05 8.09 -11.03
CA ARG A 80 0.06 8.89 -9.80
C ARG A 80 -0.33 7.98 -8.63
N VAL A 81 0.46 7.96 -7.56
CA VAL A 81 0.26 7.08 -6.40
C VAL A 81 0.39 7.85 -5.09
N GLY A 82 0.44 7.11 -3.96
CA GLY A 82 0.70 7.70 -2.66
C GLY A 82 -0.44 8.53 -2.08
N SER A 83 -0.11 9.35 -1.08
CA SER A 83 -1.03 10.26 -0.39
C SER A 83 -1.56 11.36 -1.31
N TYR A 84 -0.74 11.82 -2.25
CA TYR A 84 -1.11 12.84 -3.24
C TYR A 84 -2.30 12.41 -4.10
N LYS A 85 -2.24 11.24 -4.75
CA LYS A 85 -3.37 10.74 -5.56
C LYS A 85 -4.61 10.45 -4.70
N LYS A 86 -4.42 10.04 -3.44
CA LYS A 86 -5.52 9.72 -2.51
C LYS A 86 -6.17 10.94 -1.86
N GLY A 87 -5.56 12.11 -1.96
CA GLY A 87 -6.02 13.33 -1.28
C GLY A 87 -5.89 13.24 0.25
N THR A 88 -4.95 12.44 0.76
CA THR A 88 -4.69 12.25 2.19
C THR A 88 -3.33 12.82 2.59
N MET A 89 -2.90 13.89 1.90
CA MET A 89 -1.69 14.62 2.27
C MET A 89 -1.92 15.36 3.59
N THR A 90 -0.84 15.69 4.30
CA THR A 90 -0.89 16.40 5.58
C THR A 90 -0.05 17.68 5.53
N THR A 91 -0.41 18.68 6.31
CA THR A 91 0.41 19.89 6.53
C THR A 91 1.85 19.54 6.91
N GLY A 92 2.82 20.27 6.38
CA GLY A 92 4.25 20.07 6.68
C GLY A 92 4.92 18.90 5.96
N HIS A 93 4.15 18.09 5.21
CA HIS A 93 4.69 16.99 4.40
C HIS A 93 4.15 17.05 2.98
N ASN A 94 4.73 17.95 2.19
CA ASN A 94 4.32 18.18 0.82
C ASN A 94 5.07 17.29 -0.17
N VAL A 95 4.81 15.98 -0.05
CA VAL A 95 5.45 14.95 -0.87
C VAL A 95 4.40 14.24 -1.73
N ALA A 96 4.66 14.14 -3.03
CA ALA A 96 3.85 13.35 -3.95
C ALA A 96 4.65 12.19 -4.53
N ASP A 97 3.98 11.06 -4.77
CA ASP A 97 4.60 9.86 -5.31
C ASP A 97 4.06 9.59 -6.73
N LEU A 98 4.97 9.36 -7.67
CA LEU A 98 4.69 8.92 -9.04
C LEU A 98 5.35 7.55 -9.24
N ALA A 99 4.63 6.58 -9.78
CA ALA A 99 5.19 5.29 -10.14
C ALA A 99 5.39 5.22 -11.66
N VAL A 100 6.61 4.93 -12.10
CA VAL A 100 6.95 4.73 -13.51
C VAL A 100 7.17 3.25 -13.75
N ILE A 101 6.39 2.66 -14.65
CA ILE A 101 6.45 1.24 -14.99
C ILE A 101 7.28 1.09 -16.25
N LEU A 102 8.42 0.41 -16.15
CA LEU A 102 9.34 0.12 -17.25
C LEU A 102 8.98 -1.21 -17.93
N LYS A 103 9.13 -1.25 -19.26
CA LYS A 103 9.04 -2.50 -20.04
C LYS A 103 10.34 -3.31 -19.99
N ILE A 104 11.45 -2.62 -19.77
CA ILE A 104 12.78 -3.20 -19.64
C ILE A 104 13.07 -3.59 -18.20
N LEU A 105 14.19 -4.29 -17.97
CA LEU A 105 14.62 -4.61 -16.62
C LEU A 105 15.11 -3.33 -15.90
N PRO A 106 14.69 -3.09 -14.65
CA PRO A 106 15.04 -1.88 -13.90
C PRO A 106 16.49 -1.97 -13.39
N SER A 107 17.42 -1.44 -14.18
CA SER A 107 18.82 -1.26 -13.77
C SER A 107 19.06 0.12 -13.16
N VAL A 108 20.08 0.22 -12.30
CA VAL A 108 20.49 1.50 -11.68
C VAL A 108 20.92 2.53 -12.74
N GLU A 109 21.49 2.05 -13.85
CA GLU A 109 21.86 2.88 -15.00
C GLU A 109 20.63 3.48 -15.68
N THR A 110 19.59 2.68 -15.90
CA THR A 110 18.32 3.12 -16.51
C THR A 110 17.66 4.19 -15.64
N GLU A 111 17.65 3.98 -14.32
CA GLU A 111 17.11 4.93 -13.36
C GLU A 111 17.88 6.26 -13.42
N THR A 112 19.21 6.21 -13.37
CA THR A 112 20.08 7.40 -13.42
C THR A 112 19.91 8.17 -14.73
N ALA A 113 19.83 7.45 -15.86
CA ALA A 113 19.59 8.04 -17.17
C ALA A 113 18.22 8.73 -17.24
N LEU A 114 17.17 8.09 -16.70
CA LEU A 114 15.84 8.68 -16.62
C LEU A 114 15.84 9.93 -15.74
N ALA A 115 16.44 9.86 -14.55
CA ALA A 115 16.52 10.98 -13.62
C ALA A 115 17.23 12.20 -14.26
N THR A 116 18.37 11.96 -14.91
CA THR A 116 19.14 13.01 -15.60
C THR A 116 18.32 13.63 -16.73
N LYS A 117 17.68 12.81 -17.57
CA LYS A 117 16.83 13.28 -18.68
C LYS A 117 15.66 14.13 -18.18
N VAL A 118 15.01 13.73 -17.08
CA VAL A 118 13.91 14.50 -16.49
C VAL A 118 14.41 15.85 -15.97
N VAL A 119 15.52 15.88 -15.23
CA VAL A 119 16.09 17.11 -14.66
C VAL A 119 16.56 18.07 -15.77
N GLU A 120 17.23 17.57 -16.80
CA GLU A 120 17.67 18.38 -17.94
C GLU A 120 16.49 19.00 -18.69
N THR A 121 15.43 18.23 -18.91
CA THR A 121 14.22 18.72 -19.57
C THR A 121 13.53 19.80 -18.72
N LEU A 122 13.45 19.62 -17.40
CA LEU A 122 12.88 20.61 -16.49
C LEU A 122 13.73 21.90 -16.43
N ARG A 123 15.07 21.78 -16.39
CA ARG A 123 15.97 22.94 -16.42
C ARG A 123 15.90 23.72 -17.74
N THR A 124 15.63 23.02 -18.84
CA THR A 124 15.45 23.65 -20.15
C THR A 124 14.14 24.42 -20.22
N GLN A 125 13.08 23.93 -19.58
CA GLN A 125 11.78 24.60 -19.50
C GLN A 125 11.84 25.84 -18.61
N ASP A 126 12.42 25.72 -17.41
CA ASP A 126 12.44 26.78 -16.40
C ASP A 126 13.86 26.93 -15.78
N PRO A 127 14.77 27.70 -16.41
CA PRO A 127 16.15 27.84 -15.93
C PRO A 127 16.30 28.66 -14.64
N LEU A 128 15.23 29.36 -14.22
CA LEU A 128 15.22 30.17 -13.00
C LEU A 128 14.87 29.36 -11.75
N GLU A 129 14.32 28.16 -11.89
CA GLU A 129 13.93 27.31 -10.77
C GLU A 129 15.12 26.45 -10.29
N VAL A 130 15.49 26.60 -9.03
CA VAL A 130 16.53 25.77 -8.40
C VAL A 130 15.94 24.41 -8.04
N LEU A 131 16.14 23.44 -8.92
CA LEU A 131 15.73 22.05 -8.75
C LEU A 131 16.88 21.22 -8.16
N SER A 132 16.58 20.46 -7.11
CA SER A 132 17.50 19.45 -6.56
C SER A 132 16.97 18.05 -6.87
N MET A 133 17.85 17.16 -7.36
CA MET A 133 17.54 15.75 -7.59
C MET A 133 18.41 14.88 -6.69
N LEU A 134 17.81 13.85 -6.11
CA LEU A 134 18.46 12.84 -5.27
C LEU A 134 18.03 11.45 -5.72
N LEU A 135 18.99 10.55 -5.89
CA LEU A 135 18.71 9.13 -6.16
C LEU A 135 18.50 8.39 -4.83
N ASN A 136 17.52 7.49 -4.82
CA ASN A 136 17.17 6.62 -3.70
C ASN A 136 17.21 5.15 -4.16
N GLU A 137 17.09 4.21 -3.23
CA GLU A 137 17.12 2.77 -3.57
C GLU A 137 15.91 2.29 -4.41
N THR A 138 14.84 3.09 -4.47
CA THR A 138 13.56 2.72 -5.10
C THR A 138 13.27 3.52 -6.38
N GLY A 139 14.17 4.42 -6.76
CA GLY A 139 13.92 5.48 -7.73
C GLY A 139 14.54 6.79 -7.26
N PHE A 140 14.03 7.92 -7.72
CA PHE A 140 14.64 9.23 -7.46
C PHE A 140 13.63 10.26 -7.00
N GLU A 141 14.08 11.30 -6.32
CA GLU A 141 13.23 12.41 -5.88
C GLU A 141 13.70 13.73 -6.47
N ILE A 142 12.73 14.55 -6.85
CA ILE A 142 12.92 15.91 -7.35
C ILE A 142 12.26 16.86 -6.36
N SER A 143 13.05 17.77 -5.80
CA SER A 143 12.57 18.79 -4.88
C SER A 143 12.68 20.18 -5.51
N LEU A 144 11.61 20.96 -5.35
CA LEU A 144 11.51 22.36 -5.75
C LEU A 144 10.91 23.14 -4.58
N ALA A 145 11.71 24.02 -3.97
CA ALA A 145 11.30 24.80 -2.79
C ALA A 145 10.65 23.91 -1.72
N ASP A 146 9.36 24.13 -1.42
CA ASP A 146 8.59 23.41 -0.40
C ASP A 146 7.78 22.21 -0.96
N ALA A 147 8.14 21.69 -2.14
CA ALA A 147 7.46 20.56 -2.76
C ALA A 147 8.47 19.50 -3.22
N THR A 148 8.20 18.24 -2.90
CA THR A 148 9.03 17.11 -3.32
C THR A 148 8.17 16.09 -4.05
N VAL A 149 8.65 15.62 -5.20
CA VAL A 149 8.03 14.51 -5.94
C VAL A 149 9.00 13.34 -5.96
N LYS A 150 8.55 12.20 -5.42
CA LYS A 150 9.28 10.94 -5.45
C LYS A 150 8.79 10.11 -6.63
N ILE A 151 9.73 9.61 -7.41
CA ILE A 151 9.47 8.82 -8.60
C ILE A 151 9.94 7.40 -8.28
N LEU A 152 8.97 6.53 -8.05
CA LEU A 152 9.16 5.12 -7.75
C LEU A 152 9.30 4.35 -9.05
N ILE A 153 10.38 3.60 -9.20
CA ILE A 153 10.56 2.71 -10.33
C ILE A 153 9.81 1.40 -10.07
N ALA A 154 9.10 0.95 -11.10
CA ALA A 154 8.44 -0.34 -11.15
C ALA A 154 8.68 -0.98 -12.51
N THR A 155 8.46 -2.28 -12.61
CA THR A 155 8.55 -3.04 -13.87
C THR A 155 7.36 -3.97 -14.01
N VAL A 156 7.12 -4.46 -15.21
CA VAL A 156 6.11 -5.49 -15.48
C VAL A 156 6.38 -6.75 -14.62
N PRO A 157 5.35 -7.39 -14.05
CA PRO A 157 5.51 -8.61 -13.24
C PRO A 157 6.26 -9.76 -13.94
N LEU A 158 6.26 -9.80 -15.28
CA LEU A 158 6.98 -10.81 -16.05
C LEU A 158 8.51 -10.65 -15.92
N ASN A 159 9.00 -9.40 -15.87
CA ASN A 159 10.42 -9.08 -15.76
C ASN A 159 10.98 -9.40 -14.37
N MET A 160 10.14 -9.37 -13.34
CA MET A 160 10.52 -9.66 -11.95
C MET A 160 11.17 -11.05 -11.82
N ARG A 161 10.78 -12.02 -12.66
CA ARG A 161 11.34 -13.38 -12.66
C ARG A 161 12.75 -13.48 -13.25
N LYS A 162 13.21 -12.42 -13.91
CA LYS A 162 14.50 -12.33 -14.62
C LYS A 162 15.45 -11.34 -13.94
N LEU A 163 15.12 -10.88 -12.73
CA LEU A 163 15.96 -9.95 -11.98
C LEU A 163 17.20 -10.67 -11.46
N GLU A 164 18.33 -9.99 -11.60
CA GLU A 164 19.63 -10.38 -11.04
C GLU A 164 19.97 -9.44 -9.87
N PRO A 165 20.32 -9.95 -8.67
CA PRO A 165 20.48 -9.14 -7.45
C PRO A 165 21.56 -8.05 -7.51
N ASP A 166 22.61 -8.24 -8.32
CA ASP A 166 23.77 -7.33 -8.35
C ASP A 166 23.63 -6.19 -9.37
N VAL A 167 22.72 -6.33 -10.34
CA VAL A 167 22.57 -5.39 -11.47
C VAL A 167 21.28 -4.60 -11.38
N HIS A 168 20.24 -5.19 -10.78
CA HIS A 168 18.90 -4.63 -10.78
C HIS A 168 18.44 -4.19 -9.39
N ILE A 169 17.45 -3.31 -9.37
CA ILE A 169 16.75 -2.92 -8.14
C ILE A 169 16.14 -4.17 -7.48
N ASP A 170 16.25 -4.26 -6.15
CA ASP A 170 15.75 -5.41 -5.39
C ASP A 170 14.27 -5.68 -5.66
N MET A 171 13.94 -6.97 -5.77
CA MET A 171 12.59 -7.48 -5.99
C MET A 171 11.61 -6.93 -4.95
N LYS A 172 11.98 -6.85 -3.67
CA LYS A 172 11.07 -6.37 -2.62
C LYS A 172 10.68 -4.92 -2.84
N LEU A 173 11.63 -4.08 -3.26
CA LEU A 173 11.41 -2.66 -3.54
C LEU A 173 10.47 -2.47 -4.73
N LEU A 174 10.70 -3.21 -5.83
CA LEU A 174 9.83 -3.19 -7.00
C LEU A 174 8.41 -3.70 -6.71
N GLN A 175 8.28 -4.72 -5.85
CA GLN A 175 6.98 -5.19 -5.38
C GLN A 175 6.23 -4.14 -4.57
N ASN A 176 6.94 -3.36 -3.73
CA ASN A 176 6.37 -2.26 -2.96
C ASN A 176 5.86 -1.14 -3.89
N SER A 177 6.63 -0.76 -4.91
CA SER A 177 6.22 0.21 -5.92
C SER A 177 4.96 -0.25 -6.66
N LEU A 178 4.90 -1.52 -7.10
CA LEU A 178 3.71 -2.10 -7.73
C LEU A 178 2.52 -2.19 -6.76
N ALA A 179 2.76 -2.44 -5.47
CA ALA A 179 1.72 -2.43 -4.45
C ALA A 179 1.12 -1.02 -4.30
N ALA A 180 1.95 0.03 -4.34
CA ALA A 180 1.48 1.42 -4.32
C ALA A 180 0.57 1.72 -5.52
N VAL A 181 0.89 1.23 -6.72
CA VAL A 181 0.02 1.33 -7.91
C VAL A 181 -1.31 0.61 -7.70
N ARG A 182 -1.28 -0.63 -7.19
CA ARG A 182 -2.51 -1.39 -6.88
C ARG A 182 -3.36 -0.68 -5.83
N HIS A 183 -2.74 -0.13 -4.79
CA HIS A 183 -3.44 0.62 -3.74
C HIS A 183 -4.07 1.91 -4.28
N ALA A 184 -3.40 2.62 -5.18
CA ALA A 184 -3.95 3.82 -5.80
C ALA A 184 -5.18 3.49 -6.65
N ARG A 185 -5.11 2.44 -7.48
CA ARG A 185 -6.24 1.97 -8.29
C ARG A 185 -7.40 1.49 -7.44
N LEU A 186 -7.13 0.64 -6.45
CA LEU A 186 -8.14 0.14 -5.52
C LEU A 186 -8.83 1.29 -4.77
N PHE A 187 -8.08 2.32 -4.39
CA PHE A 187 -8.63 3.51 -3.73
C PHE A 187 -9.52 4.33 -4.67
N GLU A 188 -9.12 4.51 -5.93
CA GLU A 188 -9.94 5.23 -6.93
C GLU A 188 -11.24 4.49 -7.25
N GLU A 189 -11.23 3.15 -7.29
CA GLU A 189 -12.42 2.34 -7.57
C GLU A 189 -13.37 2.25 -6.36
N ASN A 190 -12.84 2.20 -5.12
CA ASN A 190 -13.65 1.90 -3.92
C ASN A 190 -13.85 3.07 -2.96
N ALA A 191 -12.94 4.04 -2.91
CA ALA A 191 -12.93 5.11 -1.92
C ALA A 191 -13.18 6.50 -2.52
N SER A 192 -13.19 6.63 -3.86
CA SER A 192 -13.51 7.89 -4.54
C SER A 192 -14.92 8.38 -4.25
N HIS A 193 -15.88 7.45 -4.13
CA HIS A 193 -17.29 7.69 -3.82
C HIS A 193 -17.63 7.63 -2.32
N SER A 194 -16.64 7.39 -1.45
CA SER A 194 -16.90 7.28 -0.02
C SER A 194 -17.25 8.66 0.56
N THR A 195 -18.16 8.67 1.53
CA THR A 195 -18.57 9.89 2.25
C THR A 195 -17.33 10.65 2.75
N PRO A 196 -17.38 11.98 2.92
CA PRO A 196 -16.24 12.79 3.39
C PRO A 196 -15.57 12.22 4.66
N MET A 197 -16.33 11.44 5.43
CA MET A 197 -15.90 10.69 6.60
C MET A 197 -14.78 9.66 6.33
N HIS A 198 -14.75 8.98 5.17
CA HIS A 198 -13.71 7.98 4.91
C HIS A 198 -12.37 8.64 4.55
N ARG A 199 -12.39 9.76 3.82
CA ARG A 199 -11.18 10.54 3.55
C ARG A 199 -10.65 11.20 4.82
N SER A 200 -11.55 11.72 5.67
CA SER A 200 -11.15 12.24 6.98
C SER A 200 -10.60 11.13 7.87
N LEU A 201 -11.18 9.93 7.88
CA LEU A 201 -10.66 8.78 8.64
C LEU A 201 -9.32 8.27 8.11
N CYS A 202 -9.11 8.20 6.79
CA CYS A 202 -7.81 7.84 6.22
C CYS A 202 -6.75 8.89 6.54
N THR A 203 -7.07 10.18 6.41
CA THR A 203 -6.17 11.29 6.77
C THR A 203 -5.90 11.29 8.27
N LEU A 204 -6.92 11.03 9.11
CA LEU A 204 -6.73 10.82 10.54
C LEU A 204 -5.87 9.59 10.81
N ASN A 205 -6.04 8.45 10.13
CA ASN A 205 -5.25 7.25 10.38
C ASN A 205 -3.79 7.43 9.97
N VAL A 206 -3.54 8.11 8.84
CA VAL A 206 -2.19 8.48 8.41
C VAL A 206 -1.58 9.49 9.38
N ALA A 207 -2.31 10.54 9.75
CA ALA A 207 -1.88 11.52 10.74
C ALA A 207 -1.77 10.95 12.14
N PHE A 208 -2.53 9.91 12.50
CA PHE A 208 -2.50 9.19 13.77
C PHE A 208 -1.30 8.26 13.81
N ARG A 209 -1.02 7.50 12.75
CA ARG A 209 0.22 6.71 12.63
C ARG A 209 1.47 7.59 12.67
N ARG A 210 1.46 8.75 11.98
CA ARG A 210 2.56 9.74 12.03
C ARG A 210 2.61 10.48 13.37
N SER A 211 1.47 10.82 13.95
CA SER A 211 1.41 11.43 15.29
C SER A 211 1.79 10.44 16.38
N LEU A 212 1.65 9.12 16.20
CA LEU A 212 2.16 8.17 17.18
C LEU A 212 3.69 8.21 17.26
N GLU A 213 4.36 8.60 16.17
CA GLU A 213 5.80 8.88 16.17
C GLU A 213 6.14 10.23 16.85
N MET A 214 5.25 11.25 16.80
CA MET A 214 5.50 12.61 17.31
C MET A 214 4.76 13.04 18.61
N LEU A 215 3.68 12.39 19.03
CA LEU A 215 2.86 12.79 20.18
C LEU A 215 3.13 11.87 21.37
N ALA A 216 3.94 12.37 22.29
CA ALA A 216 4.08 11.83 23.64
C ALA A 216 2.72 11.78 24.38
N LEU A 217 1.75 12.65 24.05
CA LEU A 217 0.48 12.78 24.77
C LEU A 217 -0.57 11.68 24.49
N LEU A 218 -0.50 11.00 23.33
CA LEU A 218 -1.37 9.83 23.05
C LEU A 218 -0.73 8.51 23.49
N ARG A 219 0.58 8.52 23.77
CA ARG A 219 1.30 7.37 24.34
C ARG A 219 0.76 7.05 25.73
N ASP A 220 0.53 8.06 26.55
CA ASP A 220 0.06 7.88 27.93
C ASP A 220 -1.33 7.22 27.98
N LEU A 221 -2.22 7.46 27.01
CA LEU A 221 -3.53 6.78 26.97
C LEU A 221 -3.44 5.30 26.52
N VAL A 222 -2.40 4.96 25.75
CA VAL A 222 -2.17 3.61 25.22
C VAL A 222 -1.30 2.77 26.18
N VAL A 223 -0.61 3.43 27.11
CA VAL A 223 0.35 2.80 28.04
C VAL A 223 -0.14 2.87 29.49
N GLU A 224 -0.78 3.96 29.89
CA GLU A 224 -1.19 4.23 31.27
C GLU A 224 -2.70 4.14 31.46
N THR A 225 -3.10 3.77 32.68
CA THR A 225 -4.51 3.72 33.07
C THR A 225 -5.08 5.14 33.17
N SER A 226 -6.18 5.41 32.48
CA SER A 226 -6.81 6.74 32.44
C SER A 226 -8.21 6.70 33.05
N THR A 227 -8.69 7.82 33.60
CA THR A 227 -10.05 7.94 34.14
C THR A 227 -10.89 8.86 33.27
N TRP A 228 -12.06 8.37 32.87
CA TRP A 228 -12.99 9.03 31.97
C TRP A 228 -14.33 9.11 32.68
N ASP A 229 -14.69 10.30 33.16
CA ASP A 229 -15.96 10.56 33.85
C ASP A 229 -16.24 9.56 35.01
N GLY A 230 -15.20 9.29 35.81
CA GLY A 230 -15.24 8.34 36.93
C GLY A 230 -15.01 6.86 36.53
N VAL A 231 -14.93 6.53 35.25
CA VAL A 231 -14.63 5.18 34.75
C VAL A 231 -13.13 5.01 34.53
N THR A 232 -12.51 4.02 35.18
CA THR A 232 -11.10 3.69 34.95
C THR A 232 -10.96 2.82 33.71
N VAL A 233 -10.29 3.33 32.68
CA VAL A 233 -9.98 2.63 31.43
C VAL A 233 -8.52 2.14 31.51
N LYS A 234 -8.35 0.82 31.42
CA LYS A 234 -7.02 0.20 31.32
C LYS A 234 -6.71 -0.13 29.86
N PRO A 235 -5.53 0.26 29.36
CA PRO A 235 -5.10 -0.14 28.01
C PRO A 235 -5.00 -1.66 27.89
N SER A 236 -5.30 -2.19 26.70
CA SER A 236 -5.21 -3.62 26.41
C SER A 236 -3.75 -4.07 26.31
N GLU A 237 -3.40 -5.16 26.98
CA GLU A 237 -2.06 -5.74 26.93
C GLU A 237 -1.81 -6.48 25.62
N LYS A 238 -0.54 -6.55 25.21
CA LYS A 238 -0.13 -7.34 24.04
C LYS A 238 -0.16 -8.82 24.42
N VAL A 239 -1.07 -9.59 23.80
CA VAL A 239 -1.26 -11.04 24.08
C VAL A 239 -0.48 -11.95 23.12
N TYR A 240 0.26 -11.38 22.15
CA TYR A 240 1.01 -12.18 21.18
C TYR A 240 2.43 -12.48 21.67
N GLU A 241 2.69 -13.75 21.97
CA GLU A 241 4.04 -14.31 22.16
C GLU A 241 4.55 -14.87 20.83
N LYS A 242 5.80 -14.53 20.45
CA LYS A 242 6.44 -15.07 19.25
C LYS A 242 6.71 -16.55 19.51
N MET A 243 6.14 -17.46 18.71
CA MET A 243 6.49 -18.89 18.78
C MET A 243 8.02 -19.04 18.61
N PRO A 244 8.69 -19.86 19.45
CA PRO A 244 10.10 -20.13 19.27
C PRO A 244 10.33 -20.72 17.87
N GLU A 245 11.31 -20.19 17.16
CA GLU A 245 11.76 -20.74 15.89
C GLU A 245 12.31 -22.14 16.19
N LEU A 246 11.62 -23.17 15.69
CA LEU A 246 12.17 -24.53 15.68
C LEU A 246 13.36 -24.49 14.74
N GLU A 247 14.57 -24.42 15.31
CA GLU A 247 15.79 -24.75 14.58
C GLU A 247 15.65 -26.20 14.10
N LEU A 248 15.38 -26.36 12.81
CA LEU A 248 15.61 -27.64 12.14
C LEU A 248 17.13 -27.84 12.15
N VAL A 249 17.62 -28.56 13.16
CA VAL A 249 18.94 -29.15 13.12
C VAL A 249 18.89 -30.19 11.99
N VAL A 250 19.38 -29.80 10.82
CA VAL A 250 19.85 -30.74 9.81
C VAL A 250 21.15 -31.30 10.35
N ASP A 251 21.06 -32.49 10.97
CA ASP A 251 22.26 -33.26 11.28
C ASP A 251 22.85 -33.73 9.93
N ASP A 252 23.91 -33.05 9.51
CA ASP A 252 24.83 -33.52 8.47
C ASP A 252 25.48 -34.82 8.96
N VAL A 253 24.95 -35.97 8.52
CA VAL A 253 25.65 -37.25 8.61
C VAL A 253 25.91 -37.74 7.20
N ASP A 254 27.09 -37.39 6.69
CA ASP A 254 27.76 -38.12 5.62
C ASP A 254 28.00 -39.57 6.08
N GLY A 255 27.50 -40.54 5.31
CA GLY A 255 27.74 -41.95 5.56
C GLY A 255 26.97 -42.83 4.58
N ASP A 256 27.67 -43.26 3.53
CA ASP A 256 27.22 -44.19 2.50
C ASP A 256 26.41 -45.37 3.06
N VAL A 257 25.13 -45.49 2.67
CA VAL A 257 24.43 -46.78 2.69
C VAL A 257 23.54 -46.89 1.45
N GLU A 258 23.68 -48.05 0.83
CA GLU A 258 23.26 -48.46 -0.50
C GLU A 258 21.75 -48.28 -0.78
N ILE A 259 21.47 -47.98 -2.05
CA ILE A 259 20.13 -47.97 -2.63
C ILE A 259 19.65 -49.43 -2.76
N GLU A 260 18.76 -49.86 -1.88
CA GLU A 260 17.88 -51.01 -2.15
C GLU A 260 16.41 -50.57 -2.18
N GLY A 261 15.80 -50.79 -3.34
CA GLY A 261 14.37 -50.57 -3.54
C GLY A 261 13.55 -51.56 -2.73
N MET A 262 12.44 -51.08 -2.16
CA MET A 262 11.39 -51.96 -1.68
C MET A 262 10.01 -51.44 -2.08
N ASP A 263 9.31 -52.37 -2.71
CA ASP A 263 8.07 -52.25 -3.45
C ASP A 263 6.87 -51.71 -2.68
N ALA A 264 6.00 -51.08 -3.45
CA ALA A 264 4.60 -50.87 -3.13
C ALA A 264 3.93 -52.18 -2.69
N LYS A 265 3.26 -52.15 -1.54
CA LYS A 265 2.18 -53.10 -1.23
C LYS A 265 0.90 -52.34 -0.92
N GLU A 266 0.04 -52.29 -1.94
CA GLU A 266 -1.40 -52.17 -1.80
C GLU A 266 -1.92 -53.27 -0.87
N GLY A 267 -2.59 -52.86 0.21
CA GLY A 267 -3.41 -53.72 1.06
C GLY A 267 -4.88 -53.58 0.68
N MET A 268 -5.30 -54.29 -0.37
CA MET A 268 -6.70 -54.68 -0.58
C MET A 268 -7.05 -55.75 0.47
N ASP A 269 -8.07 -55.52 1.29
CA ASP A 269 -8.81 -56.64 1.88
C ASP A 269 -10.32 -56.44 1.68
N SER A 270 -10.87 -57.38 0.91
CA SER A 270 -12.27 -57.50 0.57
C SER A 270 -12.85 -58.64 1.41
N LYS A 271 -13.84 -58.35 2.26
CA LYS A 271 -14.78 -59.38 2.74
C LYS A 271 -16.18 -59.11 2.21
N ARG A 272 -16.51 -59.82 1.11
CA ARG A 272 -17.86 -60.40 0.87
C ARG A 272 -18.19 -61.29 2.08
N GLY A 273 -19.39 -61.43 2.62
CA GLY A 273 -20.75 -61.29 2.09
C GLY A 273 -21.51 -62.57 2.45
N HIS A 274 -22.72 -62.46 3.02
CA HIS A 274 -23.87 -63.40 3.08
C HIS A 274 -24.76 -62.97 4.27
N GLY A 275 -26.08 -62.89 4.20
CA GLY A 275 -27.02 -63.21 3.14
C GLY A 275 -28.46 -63.09 3.65
N ARG A 276 -29.38 -63.27 2.69
CA ARG A 276 -30.85 -63.31 2.74
C ARG A 276 -31.57 -61.96 2.67
#